data_AF-A0A1Q7EMA2-F1
#
_entry.id   AF-A0A1Q7EMA2-F1
#
_cell.length_a   1.000
_cell.length_b   1.000
_cell.length_c   1.000
_cell.angle_alpha   90.00
_cell.angle_beta   90.00
_cell.angle_gamma   90.00
#
_symmetry.space_group_name_H-M   'P 1'
#
loop_
_entity.id
_entity.type
_entity.pdbx_description
1 polymer ?
#
loop_
_entity_poly.entity_id
_entity_poly.type
_entity_poly.pdbx_seq_one_letter_code
_entity_poly.pdbx_strand_id
1 'polypeptide(L)'
;MNRLVDRYGRTGVAAITSIIWLLPFAAWAGAADLSPIDRTATPTIAFSIGVVMLALWLVLVANLGRFQVTARQRRFDIAQMSPSEKRWTLGVFAFALGLIAWLNGAATVDWGPLGSAIGAGEIGPILLAVALAIFAIAMVAGIVWTWRKETEAFRRRASI
;
A
#
# COMPACT_ATOMS: atom_id res chain seq x y z
N MET A 1 -12.90 18.13 1.43
CA MET A 1 -13.51 16.81 1.21
C MET A 1 -14.47 16.78 0.03
N ASN A 2 -15.51 17.63 -0.03
CA ASN A 2 -16.57 17.58 -1.07
C ASN A 2 -16.04 17.49 -2.51
N ARG A 3 -15.13 18.39 -2.93
CA ARG A 3 -14.55 18.36 -4.29
C ARG A 3 -13.80 17.05 -4.62
N LEU A 4 -13.15 16.44 -3.62
CA LEU A 4 -12.45 15.16 -3.80
C LEU A 4 -13.43 14.00 -3.89
N VAL A 5 -14.46 14.00 -3.05
CA VAL A 5 -15.53 12.97 -3.05
C VAL A 5 -16.34 13.04 -4.34
N ASP A 6 -16.65 14.24 -4.84
CA ASP A 6 -17.31 14.40 -6.15
C ASP A 6 -16.44 13.86 -7.29
N ARG A 7 -15.14 14.18 -7.26
CA ARG A 7 -14.19 13.81 -8.31
C ARG A 7 -13.86 12.32 -8.34
N TYR A 8 -13.61 11.70 -7.19
CA TYR A 8 -13.08 10.34 -7.07
C TYR A 8 -14.10 9.33 -6.50
N GLY A 9 -15.24 9.80 -6.00
CA GLY A 9 -16.20 8.96 -5.27
C GLY A 9 -15.75 8.61 -3.86
N ARG A 10 -16.67 8.08 -3.04
CA ARG A 10 -16.36 7.69 -1.66
C ARG A 10 -15.23 6.66 -1.61
N THR A 11 -15.30 5.62 -2.44
CA THR A 11 -14.31 4.54 -2.49
C THR A 11 -12.94 5.00 -2.99
N GLY A 12 -12.90 5.87 -4.01
CA GLY A 12 -11.64 6.42 -4.52
C GLY A 12 -10.96 7.35 -3.51
N VAL A 13 -11.73 8.20 -2.82
CA VAL A 13 -11.19 9.02 -1.73
C VAL A 13 -10.69 8.14 -0.59
N ALA A 14 -11.48 7.15 -0.17
CA ALA A 14 -11.08 6.21 0.87
C ALA A 14 -9.74 5.53 0.51
N ALA A 15 -9.59 5.02 -0.71
CA ALA A 15 -8.36 4.40 -1.19
C ALA A 15 -7.15 5.35 -1.15
N ILE A 16 -7.30 6.59 -1.65
CA ILE A 16 -6.22 7.59 -1.62
C ILE A 16 -5.82 7.91 -0.18
N THR A 17 -6.79 8.12 0.71
CA THR A 17 -6.49 8.35 2.12
C THR A 17 -5.81 7.13 2.73
N SER A 18 -6.31 5.91 2.49
CA SER A 18 -5.66 4.70 3.01
C SER A 18 -4.21 4.55 2.56
N ILE A 19 -3.85 4.93 1.33
CA ILE A 19 -2.45 4.91 0.87
C ILE A 19 -1.57 5.90 1.64
N ILE A 20 -2.06 7.11 1.90
CA ILE A 20 -1.33 8.13 2.69
C ILE A 20 -1.08 7.62 4.12
N TRP A 21 -2.02 6.86 4.67
CA TRP A 21 -1.93 6.32 6.02
C TRP A 21 -1.16 4.99 6.09
N LEU A 22 -1.11 4.20 5.00
CA LEU A 22 -0.48 2.88 4.97
C LEU A 22 1.02 2.93 5.27
N LEU A 23 1.71 3.94 4.71
CA LEU A 23 3.16 4.10 4.86
C LEU A 23 3.56 4.42 6.31
N PRO A 24 2.93 5.43 6.98
CA PRO A 24 3.15 5.66 8.40
C PRO A 24 2.77 4.46 9.29
N PHE A 25 1.68 3.74 8.99
CA PHE A 25 1.29 2.58 9.80
C PHE A 25 2.27 1.42 9.68
N ALA A 26 2.79 1.17 8.48
CA ALA A 26 3.76 0.11 8.27
C ALA A 26 5.12 0.44 8.92
N ALA A 27 5.56 1.70 8.83
CA ALA A 27 6.73 2.19 9.56
C ALA A 27 6.53 2.13 11.09
N TRP A 28 5.33 2.45 11.58
CA TRP A 28 4.96 2.34 12.99
C TRP A 28 4.97 0.90 13.50
N ALA A 29 4.41 -0.04 12.74
CA ALA A 29 4.40 -1.46 13.10
C ALA A 29 5.82 -2.01 13.22
N GLY A 30 6.73 -1.65 12.29
CA GLY A 30 8.14 -2.01 12.39
C GLY A 30 8.86 -1.37 13.58
N ALA A 31 8.54 -0.11 13.91
CA ALA A 31 9.12 0.59 15.06
C ALA A 31 8.65 0.04 16.42
N ALA A 32 7.43 -0.49 16.49
CA ALA A 32 6.91 -1.16 17.70
C ALA A 32 7.54 -2.54 17.92
N ASP A 33 7.98 -3.21 16.85
CA ASP A 33 8.54 -4.57 16.88
C ASP A 33 10.07 -4.57 17.09
N LEU A 34 10.79 -3.54 16.63
CA LEU A 34 12.26 -3.48 16.64
C LEU A 34 12.93 -3.02 17.93
N SER A 35 12.18 -2.76 19.01
CA SER A 35 12.81 -2.32 20.25
C SER A 35 12.90 -3.44 21.28
N PRO A 36 14.09 -3.70 21.88
CA PRO A 36 14.09 -4.15 23.26
C PRO A 36 13.26 -3.11 24.03
N ILE A 37 12.17 -3.54 24.66
CA ILE A 37 11.30 -2.72 25.52
C ILE A 37 12.13 -1.90 26.54
N ASP A 38 13.34 -2.39 26.83
CA ASP A 38 14.29 -1.84 27.78
C ASP A 38 15.19 -0.71 27.21
N ARG A 39 15.19 -0.45 25.89
CA ARG A 39 16.09 0.53 25.23
C ARG A 39 15.39 1.64 24.44
N THR A 40 14.11 1.49 24.10
CA THR A 40 13.34 2.62 23.57
C THR A 40 12.80 3.43 24.73
N ALA A 41 13.09 4.73 24.74
CA ALA A 41 12.67 5.60 25.84
C ALA A 41 11.15 5.72 26.00
N THR A 42 10.35 5.35 24.97
CA THR A 42 8.90 5.63 24.95
C THR A 42 8.05 4.69 24.06
N PRO A 43 8.08 3.36 24.22
CA PRO A 43 7.29 2.42 23.40
C PRO A 43 5.78 2.73 23.46
N THR A 44 5.31 3.16 24.63
CA THR A 44 3.92 3.59 24.85
C THR A 44 3.55 4.84 24.04
N ILE A 45 4.49 5.76 23.81
CA ILE A 45 4.24 6.97 23.00
C ILE A 45 4.12 6.60 21.53
N ALA A 46 5.04 5.76 21.02
CA ALA A 46 4.94 5.26 19.65
C ALA A 46 3.60 4.54 19.45
N PHE A 47 3.23 3.60 20.35
CA PHE A 47 1.94 2.92 20.31
C PHE A 47 0.75 3.89 20.30
N SER A 48 0.77 4.88 21.20
CA SER A 48 -0.31 5.88 21.32
C SER A 48 -0.45 6.73 20.06
N ILE A 49 0.66 7.12 19.42
CA ILE A 49 0.63 7.83 18.14
C ILE A 49 -0.07 6.96 17.09
N GLY A 50 0.29 5.68 16.98
CA GLY A 50 -0.37 4.75 16.05
C GLY A 50 -1.86 4.59 16.30
N VAL A 51 -2.29 4.46 17.56
CA VAL A 51 -3.71 4.35 17.91
C VAL A 51 -4.49 5.63 17.55
N VAL A 52 -3.95 6.81 17.86
CA VAL A 52 -4.56 8.10 17.50
C VAL A 52 -4.66 8.22 15.98
N MET A 53 -3.59 7.87 15.28
CA MET A 53 -3.56 7.81 13.83
C MET A 53 -4.66 6.90 13.27
N LEU A 54 -4.88 5.73 13.89
CA LEU A 54 -5.87 4.75 13.43
C LEU A 54 -7.29 5.26 13.65
N ALA A 55 -7.54 5.83 14.83
CA ALA A 55 -8.82 6.45 15.15
C ALA A 55 -9.14 7.59 14.17
N LEU A 56 -8.18 8.47 13.88
CA LEU A 56 -8.35 9.55 12.90
C LEU A 56 -8.68 9.01 11.50
N TRP A 57 -7.97 7.97 11.06
CA TRP A 57 -8.24 7.32 9.78
C TRP A 57 -9.65 6.69 9.74
N LEU A 58 -10.04 5.95 10.78
CA LEU A 58 -11.38 5.34 10.89
C LEU A 58 -12.49 6.39 10.86
N VAL A 59 -12.33 7.48 11.63
CA VAL A 59 -13.27 8.60 11.65
C VAL A 59 -13.37 9.25 10.27
N LEU A 60 -12.25 9.43 9.58
CA LEU A 60 -12.23 9.99 8.23
C LEU A 60 -13.00 9.09 7.26
N VAL A 61 -12.72 7.79 7.25
CA VAL A 61 -13.39 6.80 6.38
C VAL A 61 -14.88 6.71 6.68
N ALA A 62 -15.26 6.63 7.96
CA ALA A 62 -16.66 6.58 8.39
C ALA A 62 -17.44 7.84 7.96
N ASN A 63 -16.80 9.01 8.03
CA ASN A 63 -17.42 10.27 7.59
C ASN A 63 -17.63 10.35 6.08
N LEU A 64 -16.93 9.56 5.25
CA LEU A 64 -17.14 9.56 3.80
C LEU A 64 -18.56 9.13 3.41
N GLY A 65 -19.23 8.33 4.24
CA GLY A 65 -20.61 7.88 4.01
C GLY A 65 -21.64 9.02 4.04
N ARG A 66 -21.31 10.15 4.67
CA ARG A 66 -22.23 11.28 4.88
C ARG A 66 -22.33 12.22 3.67
N PHE A 67 -21.38 12.15 2.73
CA PHE A 67 -21.37 13.03 1.57
C PHE A 67 -22.31 12.50 0.49
N GLN A 68 -23.27 13.31 0.04
CA GLN A 68 -24.06 13.02 -1.15
C GLN A 68 -23.13 13.03 -2.37
N VAL A 69 -23.32 12.08 -3.25
CA VAL A 69 -22.39 11.84 -4.35
C VAL A 69 -23.18 11.72 -5.65
N THR A 70 -22.89 12.59 -6.61
CA THR A 70 -23.56 12.58 -7.91
C THR A 70 -23.40 11.23 -8.62
N ALA A 71 -24.47 10.74 -9.23
CA ALA A 71 -24.47 9.54 -10.05
C ALA A 71 -23.63 9.79 -11.32
N ARG A 72 -22.41 9.25 -11.33
CA ARG A 72 -21.45 9.32 -12.44
C ARG A 72 -20.68 8.02 -12.51
N GLN A 73 -20.26 7.62 -13.71
CA GLN A 73 -19.30 6.53 -13.88
C GLN A 73 -17.98 6.86 -13.19
N ARG A 74 -17.55 6.00 -12.26
CA ARG A 74 -16.29 6.12 -11.53
C ARG A 74 -15.44 4.87 -11.70
N ARG A 75 -14.12 5.08 -11.71
CA ARG A 75 -13.13 4.01 -11.89
C ARG A 75 -13.11 3.02 -10.72
N PHE A 76 -13.14 3.52 -9.49
CA PHE A 76 -13.00 2.70 -8.27
C PHE A 76 -14.31 2.42 -7.54
N ASP A 77 -15.45 2.57 -8.21
CA ASP A 77 -16.75 2.22 -7.62
C ASP A 77 -17.06 0.74 -7.87
N ILE A 78 -16.89 -0.09 -6.83
CA ILE A 78 -17.04 -1.55 -6.87
C ILE A 78 -18.44 -1.97 -7.37
N ALA A 79 -19.47 -1.18 -7.09
CA ALA A 79 -20.83 -1.46 -7.54
C ALA A 79 -20.97 -1.31 -9.06
N GLN A 80 -20.15 -0.46 -9.68
CA GLN A 80 -20.18 -0.18 -11.12
C GLN A 80 -19.17 -1.02 -11.92
N MET A 81 -18.18 -1.62 -11.26
CA MET A 81 -17.13 -2.38 -11.93
C MET A 81 -17.65 -3.67 -12.55
N SER A 82 -17.21 -3.93 -13.79
CA SER A 82 -17.28 -5.26 -14.40
C SER A 82 -16.42 -6.29 -13.64
N PRO A 83 -16.69 -7.60 -13.79
CA PRO A 83 -15.86 -8.64 -13.20
C PRO A 83 -14.38 -8.55 -13.60
N SER A 84 -14.11 -8.11 -14.83
CA SER A 84 -12.74 -7.88 -15.32
C SER A 84 -12.06 -6.72 -14.59
N GLU A 85 -12.74 -5.58 -14.42
CA GLU A 85 -12.22 -4.44 -13.63
C GLU A 85 -11.89 -4.88 -12.20
N LYS A 86 -12.77 -5.67 -11.55
CA LYS A 86 -12.53 -6.19 -10.20
C LYS A 86 -11.28 -7.06 -10.13
N ARG A 87 -11.11 -7.98 -11.08
CA ARG A 87 -9.92 -8.87 -11.15
C ARG A 87 -8.63 -8.08 -11.29
N TRP A 88 -8.58 -7.11 -12.20
CA TRP A 88 -7.36 -6.35 -12.44
C TRP A 88 -7.09 -5.33 -11.33
N THR A 89 -8.13 -4.75 -10.74
CA THR A 89 -8.03 -3.92 -9.53
C THR A 89 -7.43 -4.71 -8.37
N LEU A 90 -7.91 -5.95 -8.15
CA LEU A 90 -7.34 -6.84 -7.14
C LEU A 90 -5.86 -7.14 -7.42
N GLY A 91 -5.51 -7.38 -8.69
CA GLY A 91 -4.12 -7.55 -9.12
C GLY A 91 -3.24 -6.35 -8.76
N VAL A 92 -3.69 -5.13 -9.08
CA VAL A 92 -2.98 -3.89 -8.72
C VAL A 92 -2.75 -3.83 -7.20
N PHE A 93 -3.78 -4.10 -6.41
CA PHE A 93 -3.66 -4.08 -4.95
C PHE A 93 -2.72 -5.16 -4.42
N ALA A 94 -2.76 -6.37 -4.97
CA ALA A 94 -1.87 -7.45 -4.55
C ALA A 94 -0.40 -7.10 -4.79
N PHE A 95 -0.05 -6.59 -5.98
CA PHE A 95 1.32 -6.18 -6.29
C PHE A 95 1.75 -4.93 -5.51
N ALA A 96 0.85 -3.98 -5.30
CA ALA A 96 1.12 -2.79 -4.48
C ALA A 96 1.40 -3.17 -3.02
N LEU A 97 0.61 -4.07 -2.44
CA LEU A 97 0.83 -4.58 -1.09
C LEU A 97 2.15 -5.36 -0.99
N GLY A 98 2.47 -6.20 -1.98
CA GLY A 98 3.75 -6.90 -2.04
C GLY A 98 4.94 -5.95 -2.11
N LEU A 99 4.86 -4.88 -2.92
CA LEU A 99 5.89 -3.84 -2.97
C LEU A 99 6.05 -3.11 -1.64
N ILE A 100 4.94 -2.75 -1.00
CA ILE A 100 4.97 -2.08 0.31
C ILE A 100 5.60 -3.00 1.36
N ALA A 101 5.24 -4.29 1.39
CA ALA A 101 5.85 -5.25 2.30
C ALA A 101 7.37 -5.34 2.09
N TRP A 102 7.82 -5.41 0.83
CA TRP A 102 9.24 -5.39 0.50
C TRP A 102 9.95 -4.12 0.98
N LEU A 103 9.36 -2.93 0.72
CA LEU A 103 9.93 -1.65 1.14
C LEU A 103 10.01 -1.53 2.67
N ASN A 104 9.03 -2.04 3.41
CA ASN A 104 9.07 -2.04 4.87
C ASN A 104 10.13 -3.00 5.41
N GLY A 105 10.21 -4.22 4.88
CA GLY A 105 11.29 -5.15 5.23
C GLY A 105 12.66 -4.54 4.93
N ALA A 106 12.80 -3.90 3.77
CA ALA A 106 14.02 -3.24 3.38
C ALA A 106 14.41 -2.06 4.29
N ALA A 107 13.44 -1.33 4.83
CA ALA A 107 13.69 -0.22 5.75
C ALA A 107 14.01 -0.67 7.18
N THR A 108 13.71 -1.92 7.54
CA THR A 108 13.81 -2.43 8.93
C THR A 108 15.03 -3.34 9.15
N VAL A 109 15.60 -3.90 8.10
CA VAL A 109 16.78 -4.78 8.18
C VAL A 109 18.08 -3.98 8.14
N ASP A 110 19.06 -4.39 8.95
CA ASP A 110 20.45 -3.93 8.82
C ASP A 110 21.12 -4.59 7.60
N TRP A 111 21.50 -3.77 6.63
CA TRP A 111 22.12 -4.21 5.38
C TRP A 111 23.62 -4.47 5.49
N GLY A 112 24.27 -4.00 6.55
CA GLY A 112 25.73 -4.15 6.75
C GLY A 112 26.20 -5.60 6.61
N PRO A 113 25.61 -6.56 7.37
CA PRO A 113 25.99 -7.97 7.28
C PRO A 113 25.81 -8.56 5.87
N LEU A 114 24.70 -8.22 5.19
CA LEU A 114 24.44 -8.70 3.84
C LEU A 114 25.49 -8.15 2.85
N GLY A 115 25.79 -6.85 2.92
CA GLY A 115 26.79 -6.22 2.07
C GLY A 115 28.19 -6.78 2.28
N SER A 116 28.58 -7.01 3.54
CA SER A 116 29.87 -7.64 3.87
C SER A 116 29.98 -9.07 3.34
N ALA A 117 28.94 -9.89 3.49
CA ALA A 117 28.93 -11.28 3.02
C ALA A 117 28.94 -11.38 1.48
N ILE A 118 28.24 -10.47 0.80
CA ILE A 118 28.33 -10.32 -0.67
C ILE A 118 29.76 -9.91 -1.08
N GLY A 119 30.36 -8.95 -0.38
CA GLY A 119 31.74 -8.51 -0.63
C GLY A 119 32.78 -9.62 -0.41
N ALA A 120 32.49 -10.56 0.49
CA ALA A 120 33.30 -11.76 0.72
C ALA A 120 33.09 -12.88 -0.33
N GLY A 121 32.15 -12.71 -1.26
CA GLY A 121 31.88 -13.68 -2.33
C GLY A 121 30.98 -14.85 -1.94
N GLU A 122 30.23 -14.73 -0.83
CA GLU A 122 29.35 -15.80 -0.37
C GLU A 122 28.14 -15.99 -1.29
N ILE A 123 27.98 -17.20 -1.85
CA ILE A 123 26.94 -17.50 -2.85
C ILE A 123 25.53 -17.32 -2.28
N GLY A 124 25.27 -17.76 -1.04
CA GLY A 124 23.94 -17.68 -0.42
C GLY A 124 23.42 -16.24 -0.32
N PRO A 125 24.16 -15.32 0.33
CA PRO A 125 23.86 -13.89 0.38
C PRO A 125 23.67 -13.24 -0.99
N ILE A 126 24.48 -13.58 -1.99
CA ILE A 126 24.34 -13.08 -3.36
C ILE A 126 23.00 -13.53 -3.96
N LEU A 127 22.66 -14.82 -3.85
CA LEU A 127 21.39 -15.34 -4.37
C LEU A 127 20.19 -14.70 -3.66
N LEU A 128 20.27 -14.47 -2.36
CA LEU A 128 19.24 -13.77 -1.60
C LEU A 128 19.05 -12.34 -2.11
N ALA A 129 20.13 -11.57 -2.27
CA ALA A 129 20.07 -10.20 -2.79
C ALA A 129 19.47 -10.13 -4.20
N VAL A 130 19.86 -11.05 -5.08
CA VAL A 130 19.30 -11.18 -6.43
C VAL A 130 17.79 -11.49 -6.37
N ALA A 131 17.38 -12.45 -5.53
CA ALA A 131 15.98 -12.80 -5.36
C ALA A 131 15.14 -11.62 -4.86
N LEU A 132 15.65 -10.87 -3.88
CA LEU A 132 14.98 -9.67 -3.35
C LEU A 132 14.85 -8.59 -4.44
N ALA A 133 15.88 -8.37 -5.25
CA ALA A 133 15.82 -7.42 -6.36
C ALA A 133 14.82 -7.84 -7.44
N ILE A 134 14.82 -9.12 -7.84
CA ILE A 134 13.86 -9.68 -8.80
C ILE A 134 12.43 -9.52 -8.27
N PHE A 135 12.21 -9.80 -6.99
CA PHE A 135 10.89 -9.64 -6.36
C PHE A 135 10.41 -8.18 -6.44
N ALA A 136 11.24 -7.22 -6.06
CA ALA A 136 10.89 -5.79 -6.13
C ALA A 136 10.54 -5.36 -7.56
N ILE A 137 11.35 -5.76 -8.55
CA ILE A 137 11.10 -5.48 -9.98
C ILE A 137 9.79 -6.13 -10.42
N ALA A 138 9.54 -7.38 -10.04
CA ALA A 138 8.31 -8.10 -10.38
C ALA A 138 7.06 -7.42 -9.79
N MET A 139 7.13 -6.88 -8.58
CA MET A 139 6.03 -6.11 -7.99
C MET A 139 5.74 -4.84 -8.80
N VAL A 140 6.77 -4.06 -9.14
CA VAL A 140 6.60 -2.85 -9.96
C VAL A 140 6.04 -3.17 -11.34
N ALA A 141 6.61 -4.18 -12.02
CA ALA A 141 6.13 -4.63 -13.33
C ALA A 141 4.68 -5.13 -13.25
N GLY A 142 4.34 -5.87 -12.20
CA GLY A 142 2.99 -6.34 -11.91
C GLY A 142 1.99 -5.21 -11.73
N ILE A 143 2.33 -4.17 -10.96
CA ILE A 143 1.51 -2.95 -10.81
C ILE A 143 1.26 -2.32 -12.19
N VAL A 144 2.32 -2.08 -12.96
CA VAL A 144 2.20 -1.44 -14.28
C VAL A 144 1.33 -2.26 -15.23
N TRP A 145 1.53 -3.58 -15.27
CA TRP A 145 0.77 -4.47 -16.13
C TRP A 145 -0.71 -4.51 -15.74
N THR A 146 -0.99 -4.79 -14.46
CA THR A 146 -2.36 -4.91 -13.96
C THR A 146 -3.11 -3.59 -14.04
N TRP A 147 -2.42 -2.46 -13.83
CA TRP A 147 -2.99 -1.12 -14.03
C TRP A 147 -3.39 -0.87 -15.48
N ARG A 148 -2.56 -1.28 -16.45
CA ARG A 148 -2.89 -1.16 -17.88
C ARG A 148 -4.15 -1.97 -18.21
N LYS A 149 -4.24 -3.20 -17.70
CA LYS A 149 -5.41 -4.06 -17.91
C LYS A 149 -6.68 -3.57 -17.24
N GLU A 150 -6.57 -3.05 -16.03
CA GLU A 150 -7.69 -2.38 -15.35
C GLU A 150 -8.13 -1.14 -16.13
N THR A 151 -7.19 -0.33 -16.63
CA THR A 151 -7.49 0.85 -17.46
C THR A 151 -8.22 0.46 -18.75
N GLU A 152 -7.78 -0.59 -19.44
CA GLU A 152 -8.43 -1.11 -20.63
C GLU A 152 -9.87 -1.56 -20.34
N ALA A 153 -10.09 -2.28 -19.22
CA ALA A 153 -11.40 -2.75 -18.82
C ALA A 153 -12.33 -1.59 -18.45
N PHE A 154 -11.84 -0.59 -17.70
CA PHE A 154 -12.58 0.61 -17.37
C PHE A 154 -12.99 1.39 -18.63
N ARG A 155 -12.06 1.59 -19.58
CA ARG A 155 -12.36 2.30 -20.84
C ARG A 155 -13.44 1.60 -21.65
N ARG A 156 -13.42 0.26 -21.72
CA ARG A 156 -14.46 -0.52 -22.42
C ARG A 156 -15.83 -0.33 -21.80
N ARG A 157 -15.93 -0.25 -20.47
CA ARG A 157 -17.20 0.03 -19.79
C ARG A 157 -17.64 1.48 -20.01
N ALA A 158 -16.72 2.43 -19.97
CA ALA A 158 -17.03 3.84 -20.15
C ALA A 158 -17.41 4.22 -21.59
N SER A 159 -17.12 3.36 -22.57
CA SER A 159 -17.50 3.52 -23.97
C SER A 159 -18.84 2.87 -24.35
N ILE A 160 -19.48 2.16 -23.41
CA ILE A 160 -20.83 1.58 -23.55
C ILE A 160 -21.83 2.59 -22.98
#